data_AF-A0A6A7LEU7-F1
#
_entry.id   AF-A0A6A7LEU7-F1
#
_cell.length_a   1.000
_cell.length_b   1.000
_cell.length_c   1.000
_cell.angle_alpha   90.00
_cell.angle_beta   90.00
_cell.angle_gamma   90.00
#
_symmetry.space_group_name_H-M   'P 1'
#
loop_
_entity.id
_entity.type
_entity.pdbx_description
1 polymer ?
#
loop_
_entity_poly.entity_id
_entity_poly.type
_entity_poly.pdbx_seq_one_letter_code
_entity_poly.pdbx_strand_id
1 'polypeptide(L)'
;MKKSYFNQIRECAVPIGKAILLPILNSECSFAEFPQLQTVDELRMCAKAFQDQVTQLHFSIDGQDISEIELEKYRIQSPPFYFTLPENNILDLPENTTTSAVSDGNWVFLKPLSLGRHEISFSGNINSSTTNHASTDSFAFPSGWNYSTTYELVIQ
;
A
#
# COMPACT_ATOMS: atom_id res chain seq x y z
N MET A 1 27.55 -5.49 1.57
CA MET A 1 27.03 -5.50 0.18
C MET A 1 26.03 -4.35 0.06
N LYS A 2 26.31 -3.38 -0.83
CA LYS A 2 25.41 -2.24 -1.09
C LYS A 2 24.11 -2.79 -1.71
N LYS A 3 22.95 -2.60 -1.06
CA LYS A 3 21.66 -2.93 -1.67
C LYS A 3 21.49 -2.04 -2.90
N SER A 4 21.50 -2.66 -4.09
CA SER A 4 21.22 -2.01 -5.36
C SER A 4 19.80 -1.43 -5.32
N TYR A 5 19.65 -0.18 -5.77
CA TYR A 5 18.38 0.51 -5.90
C TYR A 5 17.63 -0.12 -7.07
N PHE A 6 16.57 -0.90 -6.81
CA PHE A 6 15.73 -1.46 -7.86
C PHE A 6 14.51 -0.56 -8.05
N ASN A 7 14.46 0.20 -9.15
CA ASN A 7 13.19 0.70 -9.67
C ASN A 7 12.39 -0.53 -10.11
N GLN A 8 11.18 -0.71 -9.57
CA GLN A 8 10.30 -1.79 -10.02
C GLN A 8 9.39 -1.27 -11.12
N ILE A 9 9.52 -1.85 -12.31
CA ILE A 9 8.64 -1.59 -13.45
C ILE A 9 7.68 -2.77 -13.60
N ARG A 10 6.39 -2.48 -13.74
CA ARG A 10 5.33 -3.47 -13.96
C ARG A 10 4.56 -3.11 -15.21
N GLU A 11 4.36 -4.08 -16.09
CA GLU A 11 3.51 -3.90 -17.27
C GLU A 11 2.10 -4.43 -16.99
N CYS A 12 1.07 -3.68 -17.38
CA CYS A 12 -0.33 -4.07 -17.18
C CYS A 12 -1.19 -3.71 -18.39
N ALA A 13 -1.95 -4.67 -18.90
CA ALA A 13 -3.00 -4.42 -19.88
C ALA A 13 -4.31 -4.07 -19.14
N VAL A 14 -4.91 -2.93 -19.45
CA VAL A 14 -6.15 -2.46 -18.82
C VAL A 14 -7.21 -2.28 -19.90
N PRO A 15 -8.42 -2.87 -19.75
CA PRO A 15 -9.48 -2.67 -20.72
C PRO A 15 -9.90 -1.20 -20.84
N ILE A 16 -10.18 -0.76 -22.07
CA ILE A 16 -10.69 0.60 -22.32
C ILE A 16 -11.95 0.91 -21.48
N GLY A 17 -12.03 2.14 -20.97
CA GLY A 17 -13.16 2.59 -20.17
C GLY A 17 -13.16 2.12 -18.72
N LYS A 18 -12.10 1.45 -18.25
CA LYS A 18 -11.94 1.06 -16.85
C LYS A 18 -11.16 2.10 -16.06
N ALA A 19 -11.71 2.46 -14.91
CA ALA A 19 -11.05 3.30 -13.92
C ALA A 19 -10.00 2.48 -13.16
N ILE A 20 -8.98 3.15 -12.63
CA ILE A 20 -7.83 2.51 -11.97
C ILE A 20 -7.74 3.01 -10.54
N LEU A 21 -7.81 2.09 -9.59
CA LEU A 21 -7.58 2.35 -8.18
C LEU A 21 -6.26 1.72 -7.76
N LEU A 22 -5.38 2.50 -7.15
CA LEU A 22 -4.16 1.99 -6.54
C LEU A 22 -3.83 2.71 -5.22
N PRO A 23 -3.20 2.02 -4.25
CA PRO A 23 -2.59 2.68 -3.12
C PRO A 23 -1.24 3.28 -3.53
N ILE A 24 -0.94 4.49 -3.08
CA ILE A 24 0.45 4.98 -3.05
C ILE A 24 1.18 4.26 -1.93
N LEU A 25 0.58 4.29 -0.74
CA LEU A 25 1.00 3.58 0.46
C LEU A 25 -0.23 3.21 1.28
N ASN A 26 -0.27 1.99 1.79
CA ASN A 26 -1.35 1.49 2.62
C ASN A 26 -0.83 0.62 3.76
N SER A 27 -1.37 0.83 4.95
CA SER A 27 -1.17 -0.02 6.11
C SER A 27 -2.40 -0.89 6.33
N GLU A 28 -2.20 -2.10 6.83
CA GLU A 28 -3.25 -3.04 7.17
C GLU A 28 -2.94 -3.67 8.52
N CYS A 29 -3.98 -3.92 9.33
CA CYS A 29 -3.87 -4.72 10.54
C CYS A 29 -5.06 -5.67 10.64
N SER A 30 -4.75 -6.94 10.84
CA SER A 30 -5.73 -8.01 11.04
C SER A 30 -5.57 -8.70 12.40
N PHE A 31 -6.63 -9.39 12.85
CA PHE A 31 -6.54 -10.23 14.05
C PHE A 31 -5.60 -11.44 13.87
N ALA A 32 -5.35 -11.87 12.64
CA ALA A 32 -4.37 -12.93 12.36
C ALA A 32 -2.94 -12.45 12.67
N GLU A 33 -2.60 -11.22 12.29
CA GLU A 33 -1.27 -10.63 12.55
C GLU A 33 -1.10 -10.19 14.01
N PHE A 34 -2.16 -9.65 14.59
CA PHE A 34 -2.15 -9.09 15.94
C PHE A 34 -3.22 -9.76 16.82
N PRO A 35 -3.00 -11.02 17.24
CA PRO A 35 -3.99 -11.81 17.98
C PRO A 35 -4.32 -11.24 19.37
N GLN A 36 -3.55 -10.29 19.87
CA GLN A 36 -3.83 -9.55 21.10
C GLN A 36 -4.93 -8.49 20.95
N LEU A 37 -5.23 -8.05 19.72
CA LEU A 37 -6.30 -7.09 19.47
C LEU A 37 -7.65 -7.83 19.52
N GLN A 38 -8.65 -7.21 20.12
CA GLN A 38 -9.94 -7.83 20.43
C GLN A 38 -11.13 -7.16 19.74
N THR A 39 -10.95 -5.93 19.27
CA THR A 39 -12.03 -5.10 18.70
C THR A 39 -11.65 -4.52 17.35
N VAL A 40 -12.67 -4.20 16.54
CA VAL A 40 -12.46 -3.51 15.25
C VAL A 40 -11.83 -2.13 15.47
N ASP A 41 -12.16 -1.43 16.54
CA ASP A 41 -11.58 -0.11 16.85
C ASP A 41 -10.08 -0.21 17.16
N GLU A 42 -9.63 -1.31 17.77
CA GLU A 42 -8.19 -1.58 17.94
C GLU A 42 -7.49 -1.84 16.59
N LEU A 43 -8.12 -2.55 15.66
CA LEU A 43 -7.59 -2.69 14.29
C LEU A 43 -7.49 -1.34 13.58
N ARG A 44 -8.50 -0.46 13.75
CA ARG A 44 -8.47 0.91 13.20
C ARG A 44 -7.31 1.72 13.75
N MET A 45 -7.11 1.69 15.06
CA MET A 45 -6.00 2.38 15.71
C MET A 45 -4.64 1.84 15.25
N CYS A 46 -4.52 0.51 15.11
CA CYS A 46 -3.32 -0.14 14.60
C CYS A 46 -2.97 0.31 13.18
N ALA A 47 -3.89 0.16 12.23
CA ALA A 47 -3.65 0.53 10.83
C ALA A 47 -3.34 2.02 10.70
N LYS A 48 -4.07 2.87 11.44
CA LYS A 48 -3.80 4.30 11.51
C LYS A 48 -2.41 4.62 12.05
N ALA A 49 -1.96 3.95 13.12
CA ALA A 49 -0.66 4.20 13.74
C ALA A 49 0.51 3.86 12.81
N PHE A 50 0.38 2.82 11.98
CA PHE A 50 1.34 2.53 10.93
C PHE A 50 1.31 3.59 9.83
N GLN A 51 0.12 3.95 9.34
CA GLN A 51 0.00 4.94 8.27
C GLN A 51 0.40 6.36 8.71
N ASP A 52 0.28 6.69 10.01
CA ASP A 52 0.76 7.96 10.58
C ASP A 52 2.30 8.11 10.52
N GLN A 53 3.04 7.03 10.22
CA GLN A 53 4.49 7.09 10.03
C GLN A 53 4.90 7.55 8.63
N VAL A 54 3.95 7.65 7.68
CA VAL A 54 4.20 8.15 6.33
C VAL A 54 4.60 9.62 6.38
N THR A 55 5.76 9.92 5.81
CA THR A 55 6.33 11.28 5.79
C THR A 55 6.37 11.89 4.40
N GLN A 56 6.31 11.07 3.35
CA GLN A 56 6.36 11.55 1.98
C GLN A 56 5.43 10.73 1.08
N LEU A 57 4.79 11.42 0.13
CA LEU A 57 3.99 10.82 -0.94
C LEU A 57 4.38 11.42 -2.28
N HIS A 58 4.57 10.56 -3.28
CA HIS A 58 4.77 10.98 -4.66
C HIS A 58 3.89 10.14 -5.58
N PHE A 59 3.29 10.82 -6.56
CA PHE A 59 2.53 10.20 -7.62
C PHE A 59 2.64 11.05 -8.90
N SER A 60 2.90 10.40 -10.02
CA SER A 60 2.98 10.98 -11.35
C SER A 60 2.21 10.13 -12.34
N ILE A 61 1.55 10.78 -13.30
CA ILE A 61 0.93 10.12 -14.45
C ILE A 61 1.35 10.82 -15.74
N ASP A 62 1.90 10.08 -16.68
CA ASP A 62 2.44 10.59 -17.96
C ASP A 62 3.41 11.78 -17.78
N GLY A 63 4.20 11.73 -16.70
CA GLY A 63 5.14 12.79 -16.31
C GLY A 63 4.51 14.02 -15.65
N GLN A 64 3.20 14.00 -15.40
CA GLN A 64 2.51 15.03 -14.63
C GLN A 64 2.43 14.65 -13.16
N ASP A 65 3.20 15.36 -12.34
CA ASP A 65 3.19 15.18 -10.89
C ASP A 65 1.93 15.76 -10.24
N ILE A 66 1.39 15.02 -9.27
CA ILE A 66 0.35 15.50 -8.37
C ILE A 66 1.01 15.98 -7.09
N SER A 67 0.68 17.19 -6.66
CA SER A 67 1.27 17.77 -5.45
C SER A 67 0.94 16.92 -4.21
N GLU A 68 1.90 16.77 -3.33
CA GLU A 68 1.76 16.00 -2.08
C GLU A 68 0.55 16.43 -1.24
N ILE A 69 0.31 17.74 -1.07
CA ILE A 69 -0.86 18.25 -0.33
C ILE A 69 -2.22 17.86 -0.93
N GLU A 70 -2.25 17.54 -2.23
CA GLU A 70 -3.44 17.00 -2.89
C GLU A 70 -3.57 15.50 -2.58
N LEU A 71 -2.46 14.75 -2.60
CA LEU A 71 -2.42 13.32 -2.28
C LEU A 71 -2.82 13.02 -0.82
N GLU A 72 -2.48 13.90 0.11
CA GLU A 72 -2.86 13.80 1.53
C GLU A 72 -4.38 13.78 1.74
N LYS A 73 -5.15 14.46 0.88
CA LYS A 73 -6.62 14.50 0.96
C LYS A 73 -7.27 13.14 0.69
N TYR A 74 -6.56 12.25 0.01
CA TYR A 74 -7.05 10.92 -0.36
C TYR A 74 -6.55 9.82 0.58
N ARG A 75 -6.25 10.19 1.84
CA ARG A 75 -6.08 9.22 2.92
C ARG A 75 -7.44 8.69 3.38
N ILE A 76 -7.64 7.38 3.29
CA ILE A 76 -8.91 6.72 3.58
C ILE A 76 -8.64 5.55 4.51
N GLN A 77 -9.46 5.43 5.55
CA GLN A 77 -9.57 4.24 6.37
C GLN A 77 -10.74 3.38 5.90
N SER A 78 -10.51 2.10 5.67
CA SER A 78 -11.56 1.20 5.20
C SER A 78 -12.61 0.90 6.27
N PRO A 79 -13.84 0.50 5.88
CA PRO A 79 -14.66 -0.37 6.72
C PRO A 79 -13.90 -1.64 7.10
N PRO A 80 -14.32 -2.37 8.17
CA PRO A 80 -13.75 -3.69 8.41
C PRO A 80 -14.05 -4.60 7.23
N PHE A 81 -13.08 -5.39 6.84
CA PHE A 81 -13.22 -6.40 5.79
C PHE A 81 -12.63 -7.73 6.25
N TYR A 82 -12.93 -8.79 5.50
CA TYR A 82 -12.43 -10.12 5.79
C TYR A 82 -11.63 -10.62 4.60
N PHE A 83 -10.56 -11.34 4.88
CA PHE A 83 -9.83 -12.12 3.88
C PHE A 83 -9.46 -13.48 4.44
N THR A 84 -9.13 -14.40 3.53
CA THR A 84 -8.60 -15.72 3.88
C THR A 84 -7.20 -15.83 3.31
N LEU A 85 -6.25 -16.23 4.14
CA LEU A 85 -4.87 -16.34 3.74
C LEU A 85 -4.67 -17.49 2.74
N PRO A 86 -4.05 -17.25 1.57
CA PRO A 86 -3.67 -18.31 0.65
C PRO A 86 -2.45 -19.09 1.17
N GLU A 87 -2.15 -20.21 0.51
CA GLU A 87 -0.86 -20.88 0.65
C GLU A 87 0.28 -19.90 0.31
N ASN A 88 1.41 -19.98 1.04
CA ASN A 88 2.58 -19.12 0.84
C ASN A 88 2.26 -17.60 0.88
N ASN A 89 1.35 -17.19 1.78
CA ASN A 89 0.99 -15.79 1.94
C ASN A 89 2.16 -14.93 2.48
N ILE A 90 2.12 -13.63 2.20
CA ILE A 90 3.17 -12.68 2.57
C ILE A 90 3.34 -12.46 4.07
N LEU A 91 2.36 -12.90 4.89
CA LEU A 91 2.39 -12.74 6.33
C LEU A 91 3.12 -13.91 7.01
N ASP A 92 3.48 -14.97 6.26
CA ASP A 92 4.07 -16.20 6.78
C ASP A 92 3.24 -16.84 7.91
N LEU A 93 1.91 -16.69 7.81
CA LEU A 93 0.93 -17.23 8.74
C LEU A 93 0.24 -18.48 8.15
N PRO A 94 -0.43 -19.31 8.97
CA PRO A 94 -1.15 -20.48 8.47
C PRO A 94 -2.16 -20.11 7.39
N GLU A 95 -2.09 -20.81 6.25
CA GLU A 95 -3.07 -20.71 5.17
C GLU A 95 -4.48 -21.10 5.65
N ASN A 96 -5.50 -20.73 4.89
CA ASN A 96 -6.91 -20.92 5.23
C ASN A 96 -7.36 -20.27 6.55
N THR A 97 -6.53 -19.40 7.13
CA THR A 97 -6.94 -18.53 8.25
C THR A 97 -7.81 -17.39 7.70
N THR A 98 -9.10 -17.39 8.07
CA THR A 98 -10.00 -16.26 7.81
C THR A 98 -9.92 -15.27 8.96
N THR A 99 -9.67 -14.00 8.65
CA THR A 99 -9.51 -12.94 9.65
C THR A 99 -10.28 -11.67 9.26
N SER A 100 -10.65 -10.89 10.27
CA SER A 100 -11.08 -9.49 10.09
C SER A 100 -9.87 -8.57 10.05
N ALA A 101 -9.99 -7.51 9.28
CA ALA A 101 -8.93 -6.57 8.95
C ALA A 101 -9.46 -5.15 8.79
N VAL A 102 -8.58 -4.17 9.00
CA VAL A 102 -8.79 -2.77 8.65
C VAL A 102 -7.54 -2.24 7.96
N SER A 103 -7.74 -1.43 6.92
CA SER A 103 -6.66 -0.71 6.25
C SER A 103 -6.78 0.80 6.43
N ASP A 104 -5.65 1.49 6.41
CA ASP A 104 -5.53 2.95 6.40
C ASP A 104 -4.43 3.33 5.41
N GLY A 105 -4.75 4.16 4.41
CA GLY A 105 -3.83 4.38 3.29
C GLY A 105 -4.13 5.61 2.46
N ASN A 106 -3.17 6.06 1.66
CA ASN A 106 -3.33 7.10 0.66
C ASN A 106 -3.57 6.46 -0.71
N TRP A 107 -4.72 6.76 -1.31
CA TRP A 107 -5.19 6.10 -2.52
C TRP A 107 -5.34 7.08 -3.68
N VAL A 108 -5.11 6.61 -4.90
CA VAL A 108 -5.41 7.35 -6.13
C VAL A 108 -6.44 6.58 -6.91
N PHE A 109 -7.55 7.26 -7.26
CA PHE A 109 -8.59 6.72 -8.12
C PHE A 109 -8.67 7.52 -9.41
N LEU A 110 -8.09 6.96 -10.47
CA LEU A 110 -8.04 7.57 -11.79
C LEU A 110 -9.31 7.26 -12.57
N LYS A 111 -9.82 8.27 -13.27
CA LYS A 111 -10.79 8.07 -14.35
C LYS A 111 -10.17 7.17 -15.43
N PRO A 112 -11.00 6.53 -16.28
CA PRO A 112 -10.50 5.77 -17.41
C PRO A 112 -9.52 6.59 -18.25
N LEU A 113 -8.36 6.00 -18.51
CA LEU A 113 -7.33 6.59 -19.35
C LEU A 113 -7.67 6.42 -20.84
N SER A 114 -7.07 7.25 -21.69
CA SER A 114 -7.22 7.14 -23.14
C SER A 114 -6.62 5.83 -23.67
N LEU A 115 -7.05 5.41 -24.87
CA LEU A 115 -6.44 4.29 -25.57
C LEU A 115 -4.95 4.55 -25.79
N GLY A 116 -4.09 3.56 -25.53
CA GLY A 116 -2.64 3.67 -25.74
C GLY A 116 -1.81 3.37 -24.50
N ARG A 117 -0.56 3.83 -24.51
CA ARG A 117 0.41 3.63 -23.43
C ARG A 117 0.35 4.79 -22.44
N HIS A 118 0.34 4.46 -21.16
CA HIS A 118 0.41 5.42 -20.06
C HIS A 118 1.45 4.97 -19.05
N GLU A 119 2.10 5.92 -18.39
CA GLU A 119 3.03 5.64 -17.30
C GLU A 119 2.48 6.20 -16.00
N ILE A 120 2.45 5.37 -14.96
CA ILE A 120 2.17 5.81 -13.59
C ILE A 120 3.40 5.53 -12.76
N SER A 121 3.91 6.50 -12.01
CA SER A 121 4.95 6.27 -11.02
C SER A 121 4.53 6.80 -9.65
N PHE A 122 4.89 6.06 -8.60
CA PHE A 122 4.57 6.46 -7.23
C PHE A 122 5.56 5.89 -6.23
N SER A 123 5.68 6.58 -5.11
CA SER A 123 6.48 6.15 -3.97
C SER A 123 5.96 6.81 -2.70
N GLY A 124 6.39 6.32 -1.55
CA GLY A 124 6.34 7.15 -0.35
C GLY A 124 7.57 6.98 0.52
N ASN A 125 7.47 7.44 1.75
CA ASN A 125 8.55 7.31 2.72
C ASN A 125 7.96 7.26 4.13
N ILE A 126 8.71 6.67 5.06
CA ILE A 126 8.35 6.62 6.48
C ILE A 126 9.49 7.17 7.33
N ASN A 127 9.18 7.70 8.50
CA ASN A 127 10.22 8.14 9.42
C ASN A 127 10.96 6.92 10.00
N SER A 128 12.21 6.68 9.58
CA SER A 128 13.04 5.58 10.09
C SER A 128 13.38 5.70 11.59
N SER A 129 13.09 6.82 12.26
CA SER A 129 13.46 7.04 13.67
C SER A 129 12.57 6.27 14.66
N THR A 130 11.41 5.77 14.22
CA THR A 130 10.46 5.01 15.06
C THR A 130 10.72 3.49 15.03
N THR A 131 11.66 3.00 14.21
CA THR A 131 11.94 1.56 14.07
C THR A 131 12.71 0.95 15.26
N ASN A 132 13.06 1.75 16.28
CA ASN A 132 13.85 1.29 17.43
C ASN A 132 13.01 0.69 18.58
N HIS A 133 11.67 0.60 18.46
CA HIS A 133 10.81 0.09 19.54
C HIS A 133 10.00 -1.18 19.23
N ALA A 134 10.22 -1.83 18.09
CA ALA A 134 9.61 -3.12 17.77
C ALA A 134 10.69 -4.11 17.36
N SER A 135 11.55 -4.46 18.32
CA SER A 135 12.47 -5.59 18.20
C SER A 135 11.93 -6.75 19.02
N THR A 136 11.37 -7.75 18.34
CA THR A 136 11.58 -9.20 18.62
C THR A 136 10.81 -10.11 17.67
N ASP A 137 9.75 -9.65 17.00
CA ASP A 137 9.00 -10.52 16.09
C ASP A 137 9.44 -10.34 14.63
N SER A 138 9.61 -11.46 13.93
CA SER A 138 10.02 -11.58 12.53
C SER A 138 8.96 -11.09 11.53
N PHE A 139 8.22 -10.05 11.89
CA PHE A 139 7.16 -9.49 11.08
C PHE A 139 7.75 -8.76 9.87
N ALA A 140 7.11 -8.93 8.72
CA ALA A 140 7.39 -8.19 7.50
C ALA A 140 7.06 -6.70 7.70
N PHE A 141 7.93 -5.98 8.40
CA PHE A 141 7.97 -4.52 8.35
C PHE A 141 7.91 -4.08 6.88
N PRO A 142 7.27 -2.92 6.59
CA PRO A 142 7.01 -2.43 5.24
C PRO A 142 8.27 -2.41 4.35
N SER A 143 8.56 -3.56 3.72
CA SER A 143 9.65 -3.69 2.78
C SER A 143 9.14 -3.21 1.44
N GLY A 144 9.71 -2.14 0.90
CA GLY A 144 9.29 -1.63 -0.41
C GLY A 144 8.88 -0.16 -0.44
N TRP A 145 8.70 0.47 0.74
CA TRP A 145 8.01 1.76 0.81
C TRP A 145 8.85 2.94 0.31
N ASN A 146 10.17 2.83 0.41
CA ASN A 146 11.13 3.86 0.00
C ASN A 146 11.63 3.71 -1.45
N TYR A 147 10.98 2.88 -2.26
CA TYR A 147 11.33 2.72 -3.67
C TYR A 147 10.23 3.27 -4.56
N SER A 148 10.64 3.80 -5.72
CA SER A 148 9.69 4.15 -6.77
C SER A 148 9.19 2.89 -7.47
N THR A 149 7.87 2.80 -7.60
CA THR A 149 7.19 1.80 -8.41
C THR A 149 6.62 2.49 -9.64
N THR A 150 6.93 1.95 -10.81
CA THR A 150 6.40 2.39 -12.10
C THR A 150 5.49 1.32 -12.69
N TYR A 151 4.31 1.72 -13.15
CA TYR A 151 3.44 0.92 -13.98
C TYR A 151 3.42 1.48 -15.40
N GLU A 152 3.77 0.62 -16.36
CA GLU A 152 3.54 0.85 -17.78
C GLU A 152 2.20 0.20 -18.15
N LEU A 153 1.20 1.05 -18.36
CA LEU A 153 -0.16 0.64 -18.68
C LEU A 153 -0.38 0.63 -20.19
N VAL A 154 -1.01 -0.43 -20.71
CA VAL A 154 -1.49 -0.50 -22.09
C VAL A 154 -3.02 -0.57 -22.05
N ILE A 155 -3.66 0.52 -22.45
CA ILE A 155 -5.12 0.62 -22.54
C ILE A 155 -5.57 0.09 -23.90
N GLN A 156 -6.38 -0.97 -23.90
CA GLN A 156 -6.86 -1.66 -25.12
C GLN A 156 -8.27 -2.23 -24.99
#